data_AF-A0A1R1FJQ1-F1
#
_entry.id   AF-A0A1R1FJQ1-F1
#
_cell.length_a   1.000
_cell.length_b   1.000
_cell.length_c   1.000
_cell.angle_alpha   90.00
_cell.angle_beta   90.00
_cell.angle_gamma   90.00
#
_symmetry.space_group_name_H-M   'P 1'
#
loop_
_entity.id
_entity.type
_entity.pdbx_description
1 polymer ?
#
loop_
_entity_poly.entity_id
_entity_poly.type
_entity_poly.pdbx_seq_one_letter_code
_entity_poly.pdbx_strand_id
1 'polypeptide(L)'
;MLITSEGQIAAHGSKPELPNEGAVIPSEMKTVIQRIQSGESQFYATDPEVGEELFIAEPARLQGTDSNWYLVSALPKSHILQPFYDSLNWSILIAALAVLLLASVVTYTIVSIVRQLNQVNIVAGQLAGGDLTQKLPVRSKDEFGVMAGHLNQMMDTLRHTISVISEHALSVGSTSQQLTAGAEETGKAAELIALTGVEVADKAGKQMQELQESSRSMNEISAGIGRIAKAASDVSDSSRAVAERTTVGTDKIQSAMRMVDSATSSVQTSMTALENFRQRSEEIGHITGMITEVSRQTNLLALNASIEASRAGEHGRGFGVVASEIRNLAEQSRISAAQIAALIHSVQQEVLSLVENMEQGNAEVSHIAEVINESGELFLSISSQITDVNEQIEHVSAIAQQMSAGSQQVDATLVQLKTIGHETADHATRVASASEEQLASMEEITAASASLANLTQELLELIQRFKT
;
A
#
# COMPACT_ATOMS: atom_id res chain seq x y z
N MET A 1 -135.46 -39.75 -44.94
CA MET A 1 -136.66 -40.61 -45.05
C MET A 1 -137.73 -40.16 -44.05
N LEU A 2 -138.99 -40.49 -44.31
CA LEU A 2 -140.15 -40.16 -43.47
C LEU A 2 -140.78 -41.48 -43.03
N ILE A 3 -140.90 -41.70 -41.73
CA ILE A 3 -141.36 -42.96 -41.12
C ILE A 3 -142.59 -42.70 -40.25
N THR A 4 -143.60 -43.57 -40.33
CA THR A 4 -144.82 -43.48 -39.50
C THR A 4 -144.59 -44.07 -38.11
N SER A 5 -145.46 -43.76 -37.14
CA SER A 5 -145.37 -44.34 -35.78
C SER A 5 -145.43 -45.87 -35.76
N GLU A 6 -146.08 -46.48 -36.75
CA GLU A 6 -146.18 -47.94 -36.91
C GLU A 6 -144.93 -48.58 -37.53
N GLY A 7 -143.93 -47.77 -37.89
CA GLY A 7 -142.65 -48.23 -38.42
C GLY A 7 -142.66 -48.46 -39.92
N GLN A 8 -143.65 -47.93 -40.64
CA GLN A 8 -143.68 -47.97 -42.10
C GLN A 8 -142.93 -46.76 -42.69
N ILE A 9 -142.16 -46.99 -43.74
CA ILE A 9 -141.47 -45.92 -44.47
C ILE A 9 -142.47 -45.29 -45.43
N ALA A 10 -142.90 -44.06 -45.18
CA ALA A 10 -143.82 -43.34 -46.06
C ALA A 10 -143.09 -42.65 -47.24
N ALA A 11 -141.82 -42.27 -47.06
CA ALA A 11 -141.00 -41.70 -48.13
C ALA A 11 -139.51 -41.91 -47.86
N HIS A 12 -138.70 -42.18 -48.88
CA HIS A 12 -137.24 -42.27 -48.75
C HIS A 12 -136.56 -41.44 -49.82
N GLY A 13 -135.65 -40.55 -49.42
CA GLY A 13 -135.05 -39.53 -50.31
C GLY A 13 -134.16 -40.12 -51.41
N SER A 14 -133.47 -41.22 -51.13
CA SER A 14 -132.56 -41.89 -52.08
C SER A 14 -133.09 -43.23 -52.63
N LYS A 15 -134.17 -43.78 -52.07
CA LYS A 15 -134.70 -45.12 -52.40
C LYS A 15 -136.24 -45.09 -52.52
N PRO A 16 -136.78 -44.50 -53.58
CA PRO A 16 -138.21 -44.18 -53.71
C PRO A 16 -139.14 -45.40 -53.77
N GLU A 17 -138.59 -46.61 -53.88
CA GLU A 17 -139.33 -47.88 -53.96
C GLU A 17 -139.70 -48.52 -52.60
N LEU A 18 -139.07 -48.08 -51.51
CA LEU A 18 -139.34 -48.57 -50.15
C LEU A 18 -140.76 -48.30 -49.58
N PRO A 19 -141.51 -47.26 -49.98
CA PRO A 19 -142.88 -47.02 -49.49
C PRO A 19 -143.98 -47.90 -50.09
N ASN A 20 -143.70 -48.71 -51.12
CA ASN A 20 -144.73 -49.50 -51.81
C ASN A 20 -145.12 -50.76 -50.99
N GLU A 21 -146.43 -51.07 -50.92
CA GLU A 21 -146.96 -52.26 -50.24
C GLU A 21 -146.31 -53.55 -50.81
N GLY A 22 -145.53 -54.24 -49.96
CA GLY A 22 -144.80 -55.47 -50.31
C GLY A 22 -143.28 -55.32 -50.45
N ALA A 23 -142.73 -54.10 -50.33
CA ALA A 23 -141.28 -53.89 -50.37
C ALA A 23 -140.57 -54.54 -49.15
N VAL A 24 -139.55 -55.35 -49.41
CA VAL A 24 -138.74 -55.98 -48.36
C VAL A 24 -137.80 -54.93 -47.77
N ILE A 25 -138.16 -54.39 -46.61
CA ILE A 25 -137.30 -53.47 -45.86
C ILE A 25 -136.04 -54.23 -45.40
N PRO A 26 -134.82 -53.81 -45.81
CA PRO A 26 -133.57 -54.45 -45.39
C PRO A 26 -133.45 -54.55 -43.86
N SER A 27 -132.85 -55.63 -43.37
CA SER A 27 -132.70 -55.89 -41.93
C SER A 27 -132.00 -54.77 -41.16
N GLU A 28 -131.04 -54.10 -41.79
CA GLU A 28 -130.35 -52.94 -41.21
C GLU A 28 -131.29 -51.75 -41.07
N MET A 29 -132.13 -51.48 -42.09
CA MET A 29 -133.13 -50.41 -42.04
C MET A 29 -134.26 -50.70 -41.03
N LYS A 30 -134.61 -51.98 -40.81
CA LYS A 30 -135.50 -52.37 -39.69
C LYS A 30 -134.90 -52.02 -38.33
N THR A 31 -133.59 -52.15 -38.18
CA THR A 31 -132.88 -51.80 -36.95
C THR A 31 -132.88 -50.29 -36.75
N VAL A 32 -132.69 -49.51 -37.82
CA VAL A 32 -132.83 -48.03 -37.80
C VAL A 32 -134.25 -47.63 -37.38
N ILE A 33 -135.29 -48.22 -37.97
CA ILE A 33 -136.69 -47.95 -37.63
C ILE A 33 -137.00 -48.32 -36.16
N GLN A 34 -136.55 -49.47 -35.68
CA GLN A 34 -136.74 -49.87 -34.27
C GLN A 34 -136.10 -48.90 -33.29
N ARG A 35 -134.89 -48.40 -33.60
CA ARG A 35 -134.18 -47.44 -32.74
C ARG A 35 -134.88 -46.09 -32.67
N ILE A 36 -135.50 -45.67 -33.78
CA ILE A 36 -136.34 -44.47 -33.82
C ILE A 36 -137.61 -44.66 -32.99
N GLN A 37 -138.24 -45.84 -33.09
CA GLN A 37 -139.42 -46.19 -32.29
C GLN A 37 -139.11 -46.33 -30.80
N SER A 38 -137.88 -46.72 -30.42
CA SER A 38 -137.44 -46.75 -29.02
C SER A 38 -137.08 -45.36 -28.46
N GLY A 39 -137.22 -44.29 -29.26
CA GLY A 39 -137.01 -42.91 -28.82
C GLY A 39 -135.60 -42.37 -29.02
N GLU A 40 -134.73 -43.05 -29.76
CA GLU A 40 -133.39 -42.52 -30.08
C GLU A 40 -133.48 -41.48 -31.20
N SER A 41 -133.11 -40.22 -30.89
CA SER A 41 -133.15 -39.11 -31.84
C SER A 41 -131.91 -39.00 -32.72
N GLN A 42 -130.76 -39.54 -32.27
CA GLN A 42 -129.50 -39.51 -33.02
C GLN A 42 -128.69 -40.77 -32.75
N PHE A 43 -128.29 -41.47 -33.81
CA PHE A 43 -127.46 -42.66 -33.67
C PHE A 43 -126.69 -42.97 -34.96
N TYR A 44 -125.57 -43.67 -34.80
CA TYR A 44 -124.89 -44.26 -35.94
C TYR A 44 -125.52 -45.61 -36.28
N ALA A 45 -125.75 -45.82 -37.57
CA ALA A 45 -126.07 -47.11 -38.13
C ALA A 45 -125.35 -47.28 -39.47
N THR A 46 -125.16 -48.53 -39.87
CA THR A 46 -124.46 -48.85 -41.11
C THR A 46 -125.47 -48.93 -42.25
N ASP A 47 -125.29 -48.08 -43.26
CA ASP A 47 -125.92 -48.24 -44.55
C ASP A 47 -125.01 -49.11 -45.45
N PRO A 48 -125.52 -50.18 -46.07
CA PRO A 48 -124.72 -51.11 -46.85
C PRO A 48 -124.09 -50.51 -48.12
N GLU A 49 -124.57 -49.36 -48.61
CA GLU A 49 -124.00 -48.67 -49.79
C GLU A 49 -123.04 -47.54 -49.41
N VAL A 50 -123.31 -46.81 -48.33
CA VAL A 50 -122.61 -45.56 -47.99
C VAL A 50 -121.70 -45.70 -46.75
N GLY A 51 -121.81 -46.80 -46.01
CA GLY A 51 -121.02 -47.10 -44.81
C GLY A 51 -121.71 -46.61 -43.53
N GLU A 52 -120.93 -46.29 -42.49
CA GLU A 52 -121.49 -45.72 -41.26
C GLU A 52 -122.10 -44.34 -41.53
N GLU A 53 -123.40 -44.19 -41.28
CA GLU A 53 -124.12 -42.92 -41.39
C GLU A 53 -124.64 -42.50 -40.01
N LEU A 54 -124.67 -41.18 -39.78
CA LEU A 54 -125.37 -40.59 -38.65
C LEU A 54 -126.84 -40.40 -39.03
N PHE A 55 -127.72 -41.18 -38.42
CA PHE A 55 -129.16 -41.02 -38.54
C PHE A 55 -129.66 -40.05 -37.46
N ILE A 56 -130.41 -39.04 -37.89
CA ILE A 56 -131.06 -38.05 -37.03
C ILE A 56 -132.57 -38.14 -37.27
N ALA A 57 -133.33 -38.54 -36.26
CA ALA A 57 -134.78 -38.71 -36.33
C ALA A 57 -135.50 -37.67 -35.46
N GLU A 58 -136.24 -36.79 -36.12
CA GLU A 58 -137.01 -35.71 -35.51
C GLU A 58 -138.51 -36.01 -35.63
N PRO A 59 -139.30 -35.97 -34.53
CA PRO A 59 -140.73 -36.20 -34.60
C PRO A 59 -141.45 -35.05 -35.31
N ALA A 60 -142.09 -35.35 -36.44
CA ALA A 60 -142.93 -34.43 -37.20
C ALA A 60 -144.41 -34.76 -36.95
N ARG A 61 -145.19 -33.79 -36.44
CA ARG A 61 -146.66 -33.90 -36.35
C ARG A 61 -147.30 -33.32 -37.61
N LEU A 62 -147.92 -34.16 -38.42
CA LEU A 62 -148.67 -33.73 -39.60
C LEU A 62 -150.13 -33.44 -39.20
N GLN A 63 -150.62 -32.24 -39.51
CA GLN A 63 -152.01 -31.86 -39.22
C GLN A 63 -152.97 -32.74 -40.04
N GLY A 64 -153.87 -33.46 -39.37
CA GLY A 64 -154.86 -34.36 -40.00
C GLY A 64 -154.63 -35.86 -39.82
N THR A 65 -153.57 -36.28 -39.10
CA THR A 65 -153.32 -37.69 -38.73
C THR A 65 -153.15 -37.86 -37.23
N ASP A 66 -153.79 -38.85 -36.59
CA ASP A 66 -153.67 -39.16 -35.16
C ASP A 66 -152.35 -39.89 -34.78
N SER A 67 -151.32 -39.81 -35.65
CA SER A 67 -150.06 -40.56 -35.55
C SER A 67 -148.87 -39.60 -35.52
N ASN A 68 -147.84 -39.87 -34.69
CA ASN A 68 -146.57 -39.14 -34.75
C ASN A 68 -145.73 -39.70 -35.92
N TRP A 69 -145.19 -38.82 -36.77
CA TRP A 69 -144.29 -39.20 -37.85
C TRP A 69 -142.86 -38.84 -37.46
N TYR A 70 -141.86 -39.45 -38.10
CA TYR A 70 -140.45 -39.16 -37.89
C TYR A 70 -139.82 -38.75 -39.22
N LEU A 71 -139.26 -37.54 -39.27
CA LEU A 71 -138.37 -37.11 -40.33
C LEU A 71 -136.96 -37.55 -39.96
N VAL A 72 -136.39 -38.43 -40.77
CA VAL A 72 -135.06 -38.98 -40.55
C VAL A 72 -134.10 -38.48 -41.62
N SER A 73 -133.04 -37.83 -41.22
CA SER A 73 -131.91 -37.48 -42.09
C SER A 73 -130.75 -38.44 -41.84
N ALA A 74 -130.04 -38.86 -42.88
CA ALA A 74 -128.84 -39.68 -42.78
C ALA A 74 -127.67 -38.91 -43.39
N LEU A 75 -126.56 -38.81 -42.66
CA LEU A 75 -125.35 -38.10 -43.08
C LEU A 75 -124.15 -39.08 -43.07
N PRO A 76 -123.46 -39.27 -44.20
CA PRO A 76 -122.29 -40.14 -44.27
C PRO A 76 -121.17 -39.66 -43.34
N LYS A 77 -120.65 -40.55 -42.50
CA LYS A 77 -119.51 -40.24 -41.60
C LYS A 77 -118.27 -39.78 -42.37
N SER A 78 -118.09 -40.27 -43.60
CA SER A 78 -117.03 -39.85 -44.52
C SER A 78 -117.08 -38.35 -44.84
N HIS A 79 -118.26 -37.78 -45.11
CA HIS A 79 -118.41 -36.34 -45.36
C HIS A 79 -118.21 -35.48 -44.10
N ILE A 80 -118.60 -36.00 -42.92
CA ILE A 80 -118.41 -35.29 -41.64
C ILE A 80 -116.92 -35.22 -41.27
N LEU A 81 -116.14 -36.27 -41.57
CA LEU A 81 -114.73 -36.37 -41.19
C LEU A 81 -113.74 -35.90 -42.28
N GLN A 82 -114.16 -35.67 -43.52
CA GLN A 82 -113.27 -35.23 -44.59
C GLN A 82 -112.54 -33.89 -44.27
N PRO A 83 -113.20 -32.84 -43.74
CA PRO A 83 -112.51 -31.60 -43.33
C PRO A 83 -111.49 -31.83 -42.20
N PHE A 84 -111.72 -32.83 -41.34
CA PHE A 84 -110.82 -33.18 -40.24
C PHE A 84 -109.53 -33.83 -40.76
N TYR A 85 -109.63 -34.75 -41.72
CA TYR A 85 -108.45 -35.43 -42.29
C TYR A 85 -107.56 -34.48 -43.11
N ASP A 86 -108.12 -33.52 -43.86
CA ASP A 86 -107.33 -32.54 -44.60
C ASP A 86 -106.57 -31.58 -43.65
N SER A 87 -107.21 -31.16 -42.55
CA SER A 87 -106.56 -30.36 -41.50
C SER A 87 -105.48 -31.14 -40.76
N LEU A 88 -105.69 -32.45 -40.53
CA LEU A 88 -104.72 -33.33 -39.89
C LEU A 88 -103.45 -33.50 -40.73
N ASN A 89 -103.58 -33.71 -42.04
CA ASN A 89 -102.44 -33.86 -42.95
C ASN A 89 -101.58 -32.58 -43.04
N TRP A 90 -102.21 -31.41 -43.11
CA TRP A 90 -101.50 -30.12 -43.08
C TRP A 90 -100.79 -29.87 -41.75
N SER A 91 -101.42 -30.25 -40.63
CA SER A 91 -100.82 -30.14 -39.29
C SER A 91 -99.58 -31.03 -39.13
N ILE A 92 -99.62 -32.26 -39.67
CA ILE A 92 -98.48 -33.19 -39.67
C ILE A 92 -97.32 -32.65 -40.52
N LEU A 93 -97.60 -32.07 -41.69
CA LEU A 93 -96.58 -31.48 -42.56
C LEU A 93 -95.88 -30.29 -41.90
N ILE A 94 -96.63 -29.39 -41.27
CA ILE A 94 -96.06 -28.24 -40.54
C ILE A 94 -95.23 -28.72 -39.34
N ALA A 95 -95.72 -29.71 -38.59
CA ALA A 95 -94.98 -30.29 -37.47
C ALA A 95 -93.66 -30.94 -37.93
N ALA A 96 -93.68 -31.69 -39.03
CA ALA A 96 -92.48 -32.30 -39.60
C ALA A 96 -91.46 -31.25 -40.08
N LEU A 97 -91.92 -30.18 -40.74
CA LEU A 97 -91.05 -29.09 -41.18
C LEU A 97 -90.45 -28.31 -40.00
N ALA A 98 -91.24 -28.08 -38.94
CA ALA A 98 -90.77 -27.45 -37.71
C ALA A 98 -89.69 -28.29 -37.00
N VAL A 99 -89.86 -29.62 -36.94
CA VAL A 99 -88.86 -30.54 -36.39
C VAL A 99 -87.58 -30.55 -37.23
N LEU A 100 -87.68 -30.57 -38.56
CA LEU A 100 -86.52 -30.51 -39.45
C LEU A 100 -85.75 -29.19 -39.31
N LEU A 101 -86.47 -28.06 -39.23
CA LEU A 101 -85.85 -26.75 -39.04
C LEU A 101 -85.17 -26.65 -37.68
N LEU A 102 -85.82 -27.15 -36.61
CA LEU A 102 -85.23 -27.20 -35.28
C LEU A 102 -83.98 -28.08 -35.25
N ALA A 103 -84.01 -29.27 -35.87
CA ALA A 103 -82.87 -30.16 -36.00
C ALA A 103 -81.71 -29.50 -36.77
N SER A 104 -82.00 -28.77 -37.85
CA SER A 104 -80.98 -28.04 -38.62
C SER A 104 -80.34 -26.92 -37.81
N VAL A 105 -81.13 -26.14 -37.06
CA VAL A 105 -80.63 -25.05 -36.20
C VAL A 105 -79.76 -25.62 -35.07
N VAL A 106 -80.23 -26.67 -34.38
CA VAL A 106 -79.47 -27.34 -33.32
C VAL A 106 -78.17 -27.95 -33.85
N THR A 107 -78.21 -28.59 -35.01
CA THR A 107 -77.01 -29.17 -35.63
C THR A 107 -76.00 -28.07 -36.00
N TYR A 108 -76.48 -26.97 -36.58
CA TYR A 108 -75.64 -25.83 -36.93
C TYR A 108 -74.97 -25.19 -35.70
N THR A 109 -75.71 -24.97 -34.61
CA THR A 109 -75.14 -24.41 -33.37
C THR A 109 -74.13 -25.36 -32.72
N ILE A 110 -74.44 -26.67 -32.65
CA ILE A 110 -73.49 -27.68 -32.12
C ILE A 110 -72.21 -27.71 -32.95
N VAL A 111 -72.30 -27.77 -34.29
CA VAL A 111 -71.12 -27.81 -35.16
C VAL A 111 -70.28 -26.53 -35.03
N SER A 112 -70.92 -25.37 -34.91
CA SER A 112 -70.23 -24.10 -34.70
C SER A 112 -69.46 -24.07 -33.38
N ILE A 113 -70.09 -24.50 -32.28
CA ILE A 113 -69.48 -24.55 -30.93
C ILE A 113 -68.33 -25.57 -30.90
N VAL A 114 -68.54 -26.79 -31.40
CA VAL A 114 -67.52 -27.86 -31.41
C VAL A 114 -66.30 -27.44 -32.23
N ARG A 115 -66.52 -26.76 -33.37
CA ARG A 115 -65.42 -26.27 -34.20
C ARG A 115 -64.56 -25.23 -33.48
N GLN A 116 -65.18 -24.30 -32.77
CA GLN A 116 -64.46 -23.27 -32.01
C GLN A 116 -63.74 -23.86 -30.79
N LEU A 117 -64.38 -24.78 -30.06
CA LEU A 117 -63.75 -25.53 -28.97
C LEU A 117 -62.53 -26.32 -29.43
N ASN A 118 -62.61 -26.98 -30.59
CA ASN A 118 -61.49 -27.75 -31.11
C ASN A 118 -60.30 -26.86 -31.50
N GLN A 119 -60.55 -25.67 -32.06
CA GLN A 119 -59.48 -24.69 -32.36
C GLN A 119 -58.77 -24.21 -31.08
N VAL A 120 -59.55 -23.90 -30.04
CA VAL A 120 -59.00 -23.52 -28.74
C VAL A 120 -58.21 -24.68 -28.14
N ASN A 121 -58.72 -25.92 -28.20
CA ASN A 121 -58.04 -27.09 -27.68
C ASN A 121 -56.72 -27.38 -28.39
N ILE A 122 -56.67 -27.20 -29.73
CA ILE A 122 -55.43 -27.36 -30.51
C ILE A 122 -54.39 -26.32 -30.09
N VAL A 123 -54.77 -25.04 -30.03
CA VAL A 123 -53.83 -23.97 -29.66
C VAL A 123 -53.44 -24.07 -28.19
N ALA A 124 -54.35 -24.45 -27.30
CA ALA A 124 -54.04 -24.73 -25.89
C ALA A 124 -53.09 -25.93 -25.74
N GLY A 125 -53.24 -26.96 -26.57
CA GLY A 125 -52.31 -28.09 -26.62
C GLY A 125 -50.92 -27.69 -27.12
N GLN A 126 -50.85 -26.81 -28.12
CA GLN A 126 -49.59 -26.24 -28.62
C GLN A 126 -48.90 -25.37 -27.55
N LEU A 127 -49.67 -24.51 -26.88
CA LEU A 127 -49.24 -23.72 -25.73
C LEU A 127 -48.70 -24.61 -24.59
N ALA A 128 -49.42 -25.68 -24.25
CA ALA A 128 -48.98 -26.66 -23.25
C ALA A 128 -47.68 -27.38 -23.65
N GLY A 129 -47.45 -27.54 -24.96
CA GLY A 129 -46.20 -28.03 -25.52
C GLY A 129 -45.07 -26.98 -25.61
N GLY A 130 -45.30 -25.76 -25.13
CA GLY A 130 -44.32 -24.67 -25.15
C GLY A 130 -44.28 -23.87 -26.45
N ASP A 131 -45.18 -24.10 -27.40
CA ASP A 131 -45.29 -23.29 -28.62
C ASP A 131 -46.15 -22.05 -28.37
N LEU A 132 -45.49 -20.94 -28.06
CA LEU A 132 -46.12 -19.64 -27.90
C LEU A 132 -46.29 -18.90 -29.23
N THR A 133 -45.84 -19.47 -30.36
CA THR A 133 -45.83 -18.76 -31.66
C THR A 133 -47.23 -18.51 -32.22
N GLN A 134 -48.19 -19.34 -31.82
CA GLN A 134 -49.54 -19.43 -32.37
C GLN A 134 -50.44 -18.27 -31.92
N LYS A 135 -51.47 -17.98 -32.71
CA LYS A 135 -52.50 -16.98 -32.37
C LYS A 135 -53.90 -17.52 -32.65
N LEU A 136 -54.80 -17.36 -31.69
CA LEU A 136 -56.22 -17.67 -31.86
C LEU A 136 -56.91 -16.49 -32.57
N PRO A 137 -57.56 -16.72 -33.73
CA PRO A 137 -58.24 -15.63 -34.44
C PRO A 137 -59.50 -15.19 -33.68
N VAL A 138 -59.55 -13.94 -33.25
CA VAL A 138 -60.72 -13.34 -32.58
C VAL A 138 -61.76 -12.93 -33.63
N ARG A 139 -62.68 -13.86 -33.96
CA ARG A 139 -63.68 -13.68 -35.03
C ARG A 139 -65.08 -13.35 -34.54
N SER A 140 -65.35 -13.49 -33.25
CA SER A 140 -66.67 -13.29 -32.64
C SER A 140 -66.56 -12.38 -31.42
N LYS A 141 -67.69 -11.77 -31.03
CA LYS A 141 -67.83 -10.97 -29.79
C LYS A 141 -68.48 -11.77 -28.65
N ASP A 142 -68.67 -13.08 -28.86
CA ASP A 142 -69.16 -14.03 -27.87
C ASP A 142 -68.05 -14.46 -26.89
N GLU A 143 -68.40 -15.40 -26.01
CA GLU A 143 -67.52 -15.96 -24.99
C GLU A 143 -66.24 -16.59 -25.58
N PHE A 144 -66.30 -17.14 -26.79
CA PHE A 144 -65.14 -17.73 -27.47
C PHE A 144 -64.19 -16.65 -28.00
N GLY A 145 -64.73 -15.53 -28.48
CA GLY A 145 -63.95 -14.35 -28.85
C GLY A 145 -63.18 -13.76 -27.67
N VAL A 146 -63.83 -13.61 -26.52
CA VAL A 146 -63.20 -13.13 -25.28
C VAL A 146 -62.13 -14.11 -24.80
N MET A 147 -62.42 -15.42 -24.79
CA MET A 147 -61.44 -16.45 -24.40
C MET A 147 -60.21 -16.47 -25.32
N ALA A 148 -60.40 -16.36 -26.64
CA ALA A 148 -59.30 -16.24 -27.59
C ALA A 148 -58.44 -14.99 -27.33
N GLY A 149 -59.07 -13.86 -26.98
CA GLY A 149 -58.37 -12.63 -26.59
C GLY A 149 -57.49 -12.82 -25.35
N HIS A 150 -58.03 -13.41 -24.28
CA HIS A 150 -57.26 -13.68 -23.05
C HIS A 150 -56.12 -14.68 -23.28
N LEU A 151 -56.34 -15.75 -24.07
CA LEU A 151 -55.29 -16.72 -24.41
C LEU A 151 -54.15 -16.06 -25.21
N ASN A 152 -54.48 -15.20 -26.18
CA ASN A 152 -53.47 -14.44 -26.92
C ASN A 152 -52.66 -13.51 -26.00
N GLN A 153 -53.34 -12.78 -25.10
CA GLN A 153 -52.66 -11.90 -24.13
C GLN A 153 -51.73 -12.67 -23.19
N MET A 154 -52.16 -13.87 -22.75
CA MET A 154 -51.32 -14.75 -21.94
C MET A 154 -50.09 -15.23 -22.72
N MET A 155 -50.25 -15.65 -23.98
CA MET A 155 -49.11 -16.03 -24.85
C MET A 155 -48.14 -14.87 -25.06
N ASP A 156 -48.63 -13.66 -25.33
CA ASP A 156 -47.79 -12.48 -25.51
C ASP A 156 -47.05 -12.10 -24.20
N THR A 157 -47.71 -12.26 -23.05
CA THR A 157 -47.09 -12.04 -21.72
C THR A 157 -46.01 -13.08 -21.46
N LEU A 158 -46.28 -14.37 -21.69
CA LEU A 158 -45.31 -15.45 -21.51
C LEU A 158 -44.09 -15.29 -22.44
N ARG A 159 -44.30 -14.93 -23.70
CA ARG A 159 -43.22 -14.59 -24.64
C ARG A 159 -42.33 -13.46 -24.10
N HIS A 160 -42.96 -12.38 -23.65
CA HIS A 160 -42.22 -11.24 -23.11
C HIS A 160 -41.43 -11.63 -21.87
N THR A 161 -42.04 -12.36 -20.93
CA THR A 161 -41.36 -12.88 -19.74
C THR A 161 -40.18 -13.77 -20.11
N ILE A 162 -40.34 -14.70 -21.05
CA ILE A 162 -39.25 -15.56 -21.52
C ILE A 162 -38.12 -14.74 -22.15
N SER A 163 -38.45 -13.75 -22.98
CA SER A 163 -37.46 -12.85 -23.58
C SER A 163 -36.65 -12.10 -22.53
N VAL A 164 -37.32 -11.54 -21.51
CA VAL A 164 -36.66 -10.80 -20.41
C VAL A 164 -35.80 -11.73 -19.56
N ILE A 165 -36.27 -12.95 -19.25
CA ILE A 165 -35.47 -13.94 -18.51
C ILE A 165 -34.24 -14.34 -19.35
N SER A 166 -34.39 -14.55 -20.65
CA SER A 166 -33.26 -14.88 -21.54
C SER A 166 -32.21 -13.77 -21.57
N GLU A 167 -32.64 -12.51 -21.67
CA GLU A 167 -31.75 -11.35 -21.65
C GLU A 167 -30.99 -11.25 -20.32
N HIS A 168 -31.70 -11.41 -19.19
CA HIS A 168 -31.07 -11.41 -17.87
C HIS A 168 -30.13 -12.60 -17.66
N ALA A 169 -30.47 -13.80 -18.14
CA ALA A 169 -29.60 -14.98 -18.05
C ALA A 169 -28.29 -14.78 -18.83
N LEU A 170 -28.35 -14.21 -20.04
CA LEU A 170 -27.16 -13.85 -20.82
C LEU A 170 -26.30 -12.80 -20.10
N SER A 171 -26.93 -11.78 -19.51
CA SER A 171 -26.22 -10.75 -18.74
C SER A 171 -25.52 -11.33 -17.50
N VAL A 172 -26.19 -12.20 -16.75
CA VAL A 172 -25.60 -12.90 -15.60
C VAL A 172 -24.46 -13.82 -16.04
N GLY A 173 -24.61 -14.54 -17.16
CA GLY A 173 -23.55 -15.38 -17.72
C GLY A 173 -22.29 -14.57 -18.08
N SER A 174 -22.47 -13.46 -18.81
CA SER A 174 -21.37 -12.53 -19.14
C SER A 174 -20.70 -11.95 -17.90
N THR A 175 -21.50 -11.50 -16.92
CA THR A 175 -20.98 -10.92 -15.67
C THR A 175 -20.20 -11.97 -14.87
N SER A 176 -20.66 -13.22 -14.85
CA SER A 176 -19.98 -14.32 -14.16
C SER A 176 -18.62 -14.65 -14.80
N GLN A 177 -18.53 -14.60 -16.13
CA GLN A 177 -17.26 -14.75 -16.84
C GLN A 177 -16.30 -13.59 -16.53
N GLN A 178 -16.79 -12.36 -16.48
CA GLN A 178 -15.99 -11.19 -16.09
C GLN A 178 -15.50 -11.29 -14.63
N LEU A 179 -16.36 -11.73 -13.71
CA LEU A 179 -15.98 -11.97 -12.31
C LEU A 179 -14.90 -13.03 -12.20
N THR A 180 -15.02 -14.13 -12.96
CA THR A 180 -14.02 -15.21 -13.00
C THR A 180 -12.66 -14.67 -13.44
N ALA A 181 -12.60 -13.94 -14.55
CA ALA A 181 -11.36 -13.36 -15.05
C ALA A 181 -10.75 -12.35 -14.05
N GLY A 182 -11.59 -11.50 -13.43
CA GLY A 182 -11.14 -10.54 -12.43
C GLY A 182 -10.63 -11.19 -11.14
N ALA A 183 -11.27 -12.28 -10.70
CA ALA A 183 -10.85 -13.05 -9.55
C ALA A 183 -9.52 -13.77 -9.79
N GLU A 184 -9.34 -14.39 -10.97
CA GLU A 184 -8.05 -15.02 -11.35
C GLU A 184 -6.90 -14.00 -11.41
N GLU A 185 -7.14 -12.81 -11.99
CA GLU A 185 -6.14 -11.75 -12.05
C GLU A 185 -5.79 -11.23 -10.65
N THR A 186 -6.81 -10.98 -9.82
CA THR A 186 -6.62 -10.54 -8.44
C THR A 186 -5.93 -11.60 -7.59
N GLY A 187 -6.21 -12.88 -7.82
CA GLY A 187 -5.54 -14.01 -7.17
C GLY A 187 -4.05 -14.04 -7.49
N LYS A 188 -3.66 -13.92 -8.77
CA LYS A 188 -2.25 -13.83 -9.17
C LYS A 188 -1.54 -12.63 -8.54
N ALA A 189 -2.22 -11.48 -8.47
CA ALA A 189 -1.66 -10.31 -7.81
C ALA A 189 -1.44 -10.56 -6.30
N ALA A 190 -2.40 -11.20 -5.63
CA ALA A 190 -2.29 -11.56 -4.22
C ALA A 190 -1.15 -12.55 -3.96
N GLU A 191 -0.99 -13.58 -4.80
CA GLU A 191 0.14 -14.53 -4.73
C GLU A 191 1.49 -13.81 -4.83
N LEU A 192 1.63 -12.88 -5.78
CA LEU A 192 2.85 -12.08 -5.94
C LEU A 192 3.11 -11.18 -4.72
N ILE A 193 2.08 -10.55 -4.17
CA ILE A 193 2.19 -9.73 -2.95
C ILE A 193 2.62 -10.61 -1.77
N ALA A 194 2.11 -11.83 -1.65
CA ALA A 194 2.53 -12.76 -0.60
C ALA A 194 4.01 -13.12 -0.71
N LEU A 195 4.47 -13.50 -1.91
CA LEU A 195 5.87 -13.84 -2.16
C LEU A 195 6.80 -12.66 -1.86
N THR A 196 6.45 -11.46 -2.32
CA THR A 196 7.24 -10.25 -2.08
C THR A 196 7.24 -9.84 -0.60
N GLY A 197 6.13 -10.06 0.13
CA GLY A 197 6.08 -9.86 1.57
C GLY A 197 7.08 -10.74 2.33
N VAL A 198 7.19 -12.02 1.97
CA VAL A 198 8.22 -12.92 2.54
C VAL A 198 9.64 -12.44 2.22
N GLU A 199 9.88 -12.03 0.98
CA GLU A 199 11.20 -11.51 0.57
C GLU A 199 11.59 -10.23 1.33
N VAL A 200 10.63 -9.31 1.53
CA VAL A 200 10.84 -8.08 2.32
C VAL A 200 11.16 -8.43 3.78
N ALA A 201 10.47 -9.40 4.37
CA ALA A 201 10.75 -9.86 5.73
C ALA A 201 12.17 -10.46 5.87
N ASP A 202 12.60 -11.29 4.91
CA ASP A 202 13.96 -11.84 4.88
C ASP A 202 15.04 -10.74 4.75
N LYS A 203 14.82 -9.77 3.86
CA LYS A 203 15.72 -8.62 3.70
C LYS A 203 15.79 -7.75 4.95
N ALA A 204 14.66 -7.52 5.62
CA ALA A 204 14.64 -6.81 6.91
C ALA A 204 15.43 -7.59 7.99
N GLY A 205 15.33 -8.91 8.01
CA GLY A 205 16.14 -9.78 8.88
C GLY A 205 17.65 -9.65 8.62
N LYS A 206 18.07 -9.65 7.35
CA LYS A 206 19.48 -9.42 6.96
C LYS A 206 19.96 -8.03 7.36
N GLN A 207 19.16 -7.00 7.12
CA GLN A 207 19.46 -5.63 7.52
C GLN A 207 19.70 -5.52 9.04
N MET A 208 18.91 -6.22 9.86
CA MET A 208 19.13 -6.25 11.30
C MET A 208 20.47 -6.88 11.71
N GLN A 209 20.96 -7.88 10.97
CA GLN A 209 22.29 -8.46 11.20
C GLN A 209 23.41 -7.47 10.87
N GLU A 210 23.30 -6.78 9.74
CA GLU A 210 24.27 -5.74 9.33
C GLU A 210 24.29 -4.55 10.32
N LEU A 211 23.13 -4.17 10.86
CA LEU A 211 23.03 -3.15 11.91
C LEU A 211 23.70 -3.60 13.22
N GLN A 212 23.64 -4.89 13.55
CA GLN A 212 24.33 -5.43 14.72
C GLN A 212 25.86 -5.38 14.56
N GLU A 213 26.37 -5.67 13.37
CA GLU A 213 27.80 -5.51 13.06
C GLU A 213 28.23 -4.05 13.07
N SER A 214 27.38 -3.15 12.56
CA SER A 214 27.59 -1.70 12.64
C SER A 214 27.66 -1.21 14.09
N SER A 215 26.77 -1.69 14.96
CA SER A 215 26.79 -1.35 16.40
C SER A 215 28.07 -1.85 17.08
N ARG A 216 28.55 -3.05 16.73
CA ARG A 216 29.85 -3.54 17.21
C ARG A 216 31.00 -2.63 16.78
N SER A 217 31.03 -2.24 15.50
CA SER A 217 32.05 -1.33 14.97
C SER A 217 32.00 0.04 15.67
N MET A 218 30.80 0.55 15.96
CA MET A 218 30.63 1.80 16.71
C MET A 218 31.15 1.70 18.16
N ASN A 219 30.96 0.57 18.83
CA ASN A 219 31.55 0.34 20.14
C ASN A 219 33.09 0.33 20.10
N GLU A 220 33.68 -0.25 19.05
CA GLU A 220 35.13 -0.24 18.84
C GLU A 220 35.66 1.17 18.57
N ILE A 221 34.93 1.97 17.79
CA ILE A 221 35.23 3.40 17.54
C ILE A 221 35.15 4.19 18.85
N SER A 222 34.09 4.02 19.63
CA SER A 222 33.92 4.69 20.93
C SER A 222 35.08 4.37 21.89
N ALA A 223 35.47 3.10 21.98
CA ALA A 223 36.63 2.69 22.76
C ALA A 223 37.94 3.30 22.21
N GLY A 224 38.09 3.41 20.89
CA GLY A 224 39.21 4.08 20.22
C GLY A 224 39.30 5.57 20.57
N ILE A 225 38.17 6.28 20.54
CA ILE A 225 38.07 7.69 20.93
C ILE A 225 38.49 7.86 22.40
N GLY A 226 38.05 6.96 23.29
CA GLY A 226 38.47 6.95 24.69
C GLY A 226 39.99 6.81 24.86
N ARG A 227 40.63 5.95 24.05
CA ARG A 227 42.10 5.81 24.04
C ARG A 227 42.79 7.08 23.52
N ILE A 228 42.26 7.74 22.50
CA ILE A 228 42.79 9.01 21.98
C ILE A 228 42.71 10.10 23.05
N ALA A 229 41.56 10.24 23.72
CA ALA A 229 41.38 11.22 24.78
C ALA A 229 42.37 10.98 25.95
N LYS A 230 42.59 9.71 26.32
CA LYS A 230 43.57 9.37 27.35
C LYS A 230 45.00 9.69 26.91
N ALA A 231 45.38 9.33 25.68
CA ALA A 231 46.69 9.63 25.13
C ALA A 231 46.93 11.16 25.07
N ALA A 232 45.94 11.94 24.65
CA ALA A 232 46.02 13.40 24.65
C ALA A 232 46.27 13.97 26.06
N SER A 233 45.55 13.45 27.06
CA SER A 233 45.79 13.82 28.47
C SER A 233 47.21 13.47 28.93
N ASP A 234 47.71 12.28 28.59
CA ASP A 234 49.05 11.85 28.99
C ASP A 234 50.15 12.70 28.34
N VAL A 235 49.98 13.08 27.06
CA VAL A 235 50.91 14.00 26.39
C VAL A 235 50.82 15.40 27.00
N SER A 236 49.63 15.90 27.38
CA SER A 236 49.47 17.19 28.06
C SER A 236 50.27 17.24 29.36
N ASP A 237 50.17 16.18 30.18
CA ASP A 237 50.90 16.08 31.44
C ASP A 237 52.41 16.00 31.22
N SER A 238 52.85 15.24 30.21
CA SER A 238 54.26 15.19 29.81
C SER A 238 54.77 16.56 29.34
N SER A 239 54.05 17.24 28.46
CA SER A 239 54.41 18.56 27.95
C SER A 239 54.52 19.60 29.07
N ARG A 240 53.61 19.56 30.04
CA ARG A 240 53.67 20.40 31.25
C ARG A 240 54.95 20.16 32.06
N ALA A 241 55.33 18.89 32.25
CA ALA A 241 56.56 18.54 32.95
C ALA A 241 57.82 18.99 32.18
N VAL A 242 57.81 18.91 30.85
CA VAL A 242 58.92 19.45 30.04
C VAL A 242 58.96 20.97 30.13
N ALA A 243 57.82 21.67 30.07
CA ALA A 243 57.75 23.12 30.22
C ALA A 243 58.38 23.59 31.55
N GLU A 244 58.04 22.92 32.65
CA GLU A 244 58.61 23.22 33.97
C GLU A 244 60.14 23.03 33.99
N ARG A 245 60.63 21.92 33.42
CA ARG A 245 62.08 21.66 33.31
C ARG A 245 62.80 22.65 32.42
N THR A 246 62.17 23.08 31.34
CA THR A 246 62.70 24.11 30.43
C THR A 246 62.81 25.45 31.15
N THR A 247 61.82 25.85 31.94
CA THR A 247 61.88 27.06 32.78
C THR A 247 63.05 27.00 33.76
N VAL A 248 63.20 25.87 34.48
CA VAL A 248 64.35 25.67 35.39
C VAL A 248 65.68 25.72 34.62
N GLY A 249 65.74 25.16 33.41
CA GLY A 249 66.90 25.23 32.52
C GLY A 249 67.27 26.67 32.14
N THR A 250 66.29 27.47 31.73
CA THR A 250 66.46 28.90 31.42
C THR A 250 67.03 29.67 32.61
N ASP A 251 66.51 29.44 33.82
CA ASP A 251 67.03 30.07 35.05
C ASP A 251 68.49 29.70 35.33
N LYS A 252 68.87 28.45 35.05
CA LYS A 252 70.27 27.98 35.20
C LYS A 252 71.20 28.61 34.17
N ILE A 253 70.77 28.75 32.91
CA ILE A 253 71.53 29.47 31.87
C ILE A 253 71.71 30.93 32.28
N GLN A 254 70.66 31.60 32.75
CA GLN A 254 70.73 32.99 33.16
C GLN A 254 71.67 33.19 34.37
N SER A 255 71.75 32.20 35.26
CA SER A 255 72.72 32.18 36.35
C SER A 255 74.15 31.95 35.84
N ALA A 256 74.33 31.09 34.84
CA ALA A 256 75.63 30.83 34.21
C ALA A 256 76.17 32.05 33.47
N MET A 257 75.31 32.80 32.76
CA MET A 257 75.70 34.08 32.14
C MET A 257 76.24 35.08 33.18
N ARG A 258 75.58 35.20 34.34
CA ARG A 258 76.08 36.07 35.42
C ARG A 258 77.45 35.63 35.96
N MET A 259 77.71 34.32 36.00
CA MET A 259 79.03 33.79 36.38
C MET A 259 80.10 34.13 35.33
N VAL A 260 79.77 34.03 34.04
CA VAL A 260 80.65 34.44 32.94
C VAL A 260 80.95 35.93 33.01
N ASP A 261 79.94 36.80 33.20
CA ASP A 261 80.15 38.24 33.35
C ASP A 261 81.12 38.57 34.50
N SER A 262 80.95 37.87 35.63
CA SER A 262 81.85 37.99 36.78
C SER A 262 83.27 37.50 36.46
N ALA A 263 83.41 36.40 35.70
CA ALA A 263 84.70 35.86 35.29
C ALA A 263 85.42 36.82 34.32
N THR A 264 84.71 37.33 33.32
CA THR A 264 85.22 38.35 32.38
C THR A 264 85.71 39.59 33.12
N SER A 265 84.93 40.09 34.09
CA SER A 265 85.34 41.23 34.93
C SER A 265 86.60 40.93 35.76
N SER A 266 86.71 39.71 36.30
CA SER A 266 87.89 39.28 37.07
C SER A 266 89.15 39.17 36.21
N VAL A 267 89.03 38.63 35.00
CA VAL A 267 90.14 38.55 34.03
C VAL A 267 90.58 39.96 33.62
N GLN A 268 89.64 40.85 33.28
CA GLN A 268 89.95 42.23 32.90
C GLN A 268 90.66 43.00 34.03
N THR A 269 90.22 42.80 35.27
CA THR A 269 90.85 43.39 36.46
C THR A 269 92.27 42.86 36.64
N SER A 270 92.49 41.56 36.43
CA SER A 270 93.80 40.92 36.52
C SER A 270 94.76 41.39 35.44
N MET A 271 94.29 41.53 34.19
CA MET A 271 95.06 42.13 33.09
C MET A 271 95.49 43.56 33.42
N THR A 272 94.59 44.37 33.99
CA THR A 272 94.91 45.74 34.42
C THR A 272 95.96 45.76 35.54
N ALA A 273 95.88 44.83 36.49
CA ALA A 273 96.87 44.72 37.56
C ALA A 273 98.25 44.28 37.04
N LEU A 274 98.30 43.33 36.11
CA LEU A 274 99.54 42.90 35.45
C LEU A 274 100.17 44.02 34.62
N GLU A 275 99.37 44.82 33.92
CA GLU A 275 99.86 45.97 33.17
C GLU A 275 100.53 47.01 34.10
N ASN A 276 99.89 47.34 35.22
CA ASN A 276 100.47 48.21 36.23
C ASN A 276 101.76 47.62 36.83
N PHE A 277 101.81 46.30 37.03
CA PHE A 277 102.98 45.62 37.56
C PHE A 277 104.14 45.57 36.56
N ARG A 278 103.83 45.43 35.26
CA ARG A 278 104.79 45.54 34.15
C ARG A 278 105.46 46.92 34.16
N GLN A 279 104.65 48.00 34.19
CA GLN A 279 105.16 49.37 34.22
C GLN A 279 106.05 49.65 35.43
N ARG A 280 105.64 49.19 36.63
CA ARG A 280 106.47 49.31 37.85
C ARG A 280 107.79 48.53 37.74
N SER A 281 107.77 47.36 37.12
CA SER A 281 108.98 46.54 36.92
C SER A 281 109.94 47.20 35.92
N GLU A 282 109.44 47.83 34.86
CA GLU A 282 110.23 48.67 33.94
C GLU A 282 110.86 49.87 34.65
N GLU A 283 110.10 50.57 35.50
CA GLU A 283 110.60 51.70 36.29
C GLU A 283 111.73 51.27 37.25
N ILE A 284 111.58 50.14 37.94
CA ILE A 284 112.66 49.58 38.77
C ILE A 284 113.87 49.18 37.90
N GLY A 285 113.64 48.65 36.70
CA GLY A 285 114.69 48.39 35.72
C GLY A 285 115.48 49.65 35.36
N HIS A 286 114.81 50.77 35.11
CA HIS A 286 115.47 52.06 34.88
C HIS A 286 116.27 52.55 36.09
N ILE A 287 115.71 52.44 37.31
CA ILE A 287 116.40 52.85 38.55
C ILE A 287 117.65 52.01 38.77
N THR A 288 117.59 50.69 38.59
CA THR A 288 118.74 49.79 38.75
C THR A 288 119.84 50.05 37.72
N GLY A 289 119.45 50.42 36.49
CA GLY A 289 120.37 50.93 35.47
C GLY A 289 121.09 52.21 35.91
N MET A 290 120.36 53.18 36.48
CA MET A 290 120.97 54.39 37.04
C MET A 290 121.92 54.10 38.20
N ILE A 291 121.56 53.20 39.13
CA ILE A 291 122.43 52.79 40.25
C ILE A 291 123.73 52.16 39.73
N THR A 292 123.64 51.34 38.69
CA THR A 292 124.81 50.73 38.04
C THR A 292 125.74 51.79 37.48
N GLU A 293 125.18 52.80 36.81
CA GLU A 293 125.95 53.92 36.23
C GLU A 293 126.58 54.82 37.30
N VAL A 294 125.83 55.16 38.36
CA VAL A 294 126.36 55.89 39.52
C VAL A 294 127.49 55.10 40.18
N SER A 295 127.28 53.81 40.44
CA SER A 295 128.31 52.94 41.04
C SER A 295 129.57 52.86 40.18
N ARG A 296 129.43 52.81 38.85
CA ARG A 296 130.54 52.86 37.89
C ARG A 296 131.30 54.19 37.98
N GLN A 297 130.58 55.31 38.02
CA GLN A 297 131.16 56.64 38.15
C GLN A 297 131.85 56.82 39.51
N THR A 298 131.25 56.35 40.60
CA THR A 298 131.83 56.36 41.96
C THR A 298 133.09 55.49 42.03
N ASN A 299 133.09 54.32 41.39
CA ASN A 299 134.26 53.45 41.30
C ASN A 299 135.42 54.13 40.55
N LEU A 300 135.13 54.85 39.45
CA LEU A 300 136.12 55.64 38.70
C LEU A 300 136.65 56.84 39.49
N LEU A 301 135.77 57.57 40.20
CA LEU A 301 136.16 58.67 41.08
C LEU A 301 137.04 58.19 42.24
N ALA A 302 136.66 57.08 42.87
CA ALA A 302 137.41 56.45 43.95
C ALA A 302 138.77 55.92 43.48
N LEU A 303 138.83 55.35 42.27
CA LEU A 303 140.09 54.94 41.64
C LEU A 303 141.02 56.14 41.41
N ASN A 304 140.50 57.24 40.86
CA ASN A 304 141.27 58.47 40.66
C ASN A 304 141.77 59.06 42.00
N ALA A 305 140.91 59.07 43.03
CA ALA A 305 141.29 59.51 44.36
C ALA A 305 142.36 58.60 45.01
N SER A 306 142.27 57.28 44.81
CA SER A 306 143.24 56.31 45.32
C SER A 306 144.60 56.43 44.62
N ILE A 307 144.61 56.78 43.32
CA ILE A 307 145.83 57.10 42.56
C ILE A 307 146.48 58.37 43.10
N GLU A 308 145.72 59.45 43.30
CA GLU A 308 146.26 60.73 43.76
C GLU A 308 146.72 60.66 45.24
N ALA A 309 146.02 59.88 46.08
CA ALA A 309 146.46 59.57 47.44
C ALA A 309 147.78 58.78 47.48
N SER A 310 147.99 57.85 46.54
CA SER A 310 149.27 57.13 46.39
C SER A 310 150.39 58.06 45.92
N ARG A 311 150.05 59.10 45.14
CA ARG A 311 150.97 60.12 44.62
C ARG A 311 151.45 61.11 45.70
N ALA A 312 150.63 61.38 46.71
CA ALA A 312 150.95 62.25 47.85
C ALA A 312 151.84 61.58 48.94
N GLY A 313 152.24 60.31 48.76
CA GLY A 313 153.15 59.61 49.67
C GLY A 313 152.60 59.43 51.09
N GLU A 314 153.46 59.59 52.12
CA GLU A 314 153.09 59.38 53.53
C GLU A 314 151.96 60.30 54.02
N HIS A 315 151.80 61.50 53.43
CA HIS A 315 150.71 62.42 53.76
C HIS A 315 149.33 62.00 53.18
N GLY A 316 149.32 61.08 52.20
CA GLY A 316 148.11 60.60 51.52
C GLY A 316 147.54 59.27 52.01
N ARG A 317 148.24 58.55 52.92
CA ARG A 317 147.86 57.19 53.36
C ARG A 317 146.43 57.08 53.89
N GLY A 318 146.00 58.02 54.73
CA GLY A 318 144.64 58.03 55.30
C GLY A 318 143.56 58.21 54.23
N PHE A 319 143.80 59.08 53.25
CA PHE A 319 142.90 59.29 52.10
C PHE A 319 142.88 58.08 51.16
N GLY A 320 144.01 57.41 50.97
CA GLY A 320 144.11 56.21 50.13
C GLY A 320 143.29 55.03 50.67
N VAL A 321 143.27 54.84 52.00
CA VAL A 321 142.42 53.82 52.63
C VAL A 321 140.94 54.12 52.40
N VAL A 322 140.51 55.37 52.60
CA VAL A 322 139.11 55.79 52.37
C VAL A 322 138.73 55.64 50.90
N ALA A 323 139.61 56.03 49.97
CA ALA A 323 139.36 55.89 48.53
C ALA A 323 139.25 54.40 48.10
N SER A 324 140.08 53.51 48.65
CA SER A 324 139.97 52.07 48.41
C SER A 324 138.67 51.48 48.97
N GLU A 325 138.21 51.94 50.14
CA GLU A 325 136.95 51.50 50.74
C GLU A 325 135.74 51.97 49.92
N ILE A 326 135.74 53.22 49.44
CA ILE A 326 134.71 53.74 48.52
C ILE A 326 134.72 52.94 47.20
N ARG A 327 135.90 52.57 46.68
CA ARG A 327 136.01 51.73 45.48
C ARG A 327 135.38 50.36 45.68
N ASN A 328 135.67 49.71 46.80
CA ASN A 328 135.08 48.41 47.14
C ASN A 328 133.56 48.50 47.32
N LEU A 329 133.06 49.54 48.01
CA LEU A 329 131.62 49.80 48.16
C LEU A 329 130.94 50.06 46.80
N ALA A 330 131.59 50.80 45.90
CA ALA A 330 131.08 51.07 44.57
C ALA A 330 131.04 49.80 43.69
N GLU A 331 132.06 48.95 43.74
CA GLU A 331 132.07 47.67 43.05
C GLU A 331 131.02 46.70 43.62
N GLN A 332 130.85 46.66 44.94
CA GLN A 332 129.82 45.86 45.59
C GLN A 332 128.40 46.36 45.29
N SER A 333 128.22 47.68 45.14
CA SER A 333 126.97 48.31 44.68
C SER A 333 126.67 47.97 43.23
N ARG A 334 127.69 47.95 42.36
CA ARG A 334 127.58 47.52 40.96
C ARG A 334 127.19 46.04 40.84
N ILE A 335 127.81 45.16 41.63
CA ILE A 335 127.48 43.72 41.65
C ILE A 335 126.04 43.51 42.15
N SER A 336 125.65 44.19 43.23
CA SER A 336 124.28 44.13 43.76
C SER A 336 123.26 44.65 42.74
N ALA A 337 123.54 45.78 42.08
CA ALA A 337 122.67 46.34 41.05
C ALA A 337 122.52 45.40 39.85
N ALA A 338 123.58 44.70 39.44
CA ALA A 338 123.52 43.69 38.38
C ALA A 338 122.66 42.48 38.78
N GLN A 339 122.73 42.04 40.04
CA GLN A 339 121.86 40.97 40.56
C GLN A 339 120.39 41.40 40.59
N ILE A 340 120.09 42.64 41.02
CA ILE A 340 118.73 43.18 40.99
C ILE A 340 118.24 43.29 39.54
N ALA A 341 119.08 43.77 38.60
CA ALA A 341 118.72 43.85 37.19
C ALA A 341 118.36 42.47 36.60
N ALA A 342 119.12 41.42 36.94
CA ALA A 342 118.80 40.05 36.54
C ALA A 342 117.47 39.55 37.13
N LEU A 343 117.19 39.84 38.41
CA LEU A 343 115.91 39.52 39.05
C LEU A 343 114.74 40.26 38.38
N ILE A 344 114.88 41.56 38.11
CA ILE A 344 113.86 42.36 37.43
C ILE A 344 113.62 41.85 36.01
N HIS A 345 114.67 41.43 35.30
CA HIS A 345 114.50 40.83 33.98
C HIS A 345 113.71 39.52 34.04
N SER A 346 113.98 38.65 35.03
CA SER A 346 113.20 37.43 35.25
C SER A 346 111.73 37.74 35.54
N VAL A 347 111.46 38.70 36.44
CA VAL A 347 110.10 39.15 36.77
C VAL A 347 109.38 39.69 35.54
N GLN A 348 110.05 40.48 34.70
CA GLN A 348 109.48 40.97 33.44
C GLN A 348 109.10 39.84 32.49
N GLN A 349 109.93 38.79 32.37
CA GLN A 349 109.59 37.61 31.56
C GLN A 349 108.41 36.82 32.13
N GLU A 350 108.35 36.62 33.45
CA GLU A 350 107.21 35.99 34.11
C GLU A 350 105.91 36.77 33.88
N VAL A 351 105.97 38.10 33.94
CA VAL A 351 104.82 38.99 33.66
C VAL A 351 104.34 38.86 32.22
N LEU A 352 105.25 38.80 31.25
CA LEU A 352 104.88 38.58 29.84
C LEU A 352 104.16 37.24 29.65
N SER A 353 104.64 36.17 30.27
CA SER A 353 103.96 34.86 30.24
C SER A 353 102.60 34.90 30.94
N LEU A 354 102.47 35.63 32.06
CA LEU A 354 101.20 35.84 32.74
C LEU A 354 100.19 36.62 31.88
N VAL A 355 100.64 37.59 31.11
CA VAL A 355 99.79 38.33 30.16
C VAL A 355 99.27 37.40 29.07
N GLU A 356 100.13 36.59 28.45
CA GLU A 356 99.74 35.61 27.43
C GLU A 356 98.70 34.60 27.97
N ASN A 357 98.92 34.08 29.18
CA ASN A 357 97.96 33.20 29.85
C ASN A 357 96.61 33.89 30.12
N MET A 358 96.61 35.18 30.46
CA MET A 358 95.38 35.93 30.69
C MET A 358 94.64 36.25 29.40
N GLU A 359 95.35 36.52 28.30
CA GLU A 359 94.74 36.67 26.97
C GLU A 359 94.07 35.38 26.52
N GLN A 360 94.73 34.23 26.72
CA GLN A 360 94.13 32.93 26.45
C GLN A 360 92.92 32.67 27.35
N GLY A 361 93.02 32.96 28.66
CA GLY A 361 91.89 32.82 29.59
C GLY A 361 90.70 33.70 29.22
N ASN A 362 90.94 34.92 28.73
CA ASN A 362 89.90 35.81 28.24
C ASN A 362 89.21 35.23 26.99
N ALA A 363 89.97 34.66 26.06
CA ALA A 363 89.42 33.99 24.89
C ALA A 363 88.55 32.78 25.27
N GLU A 364 89.00 31.97 26.23
CA GLU A 364 88.23 30.84 26.75
C GLU A 364 86.92 31.28 27.42
N VAL A 365 86.94 32.31 28.27
CA VAL A 365 85.72 32.86 28.89
C VAL A 365 84.77 33.43 27.84
N SER A 366 85.28 34.11 26.81
CA SER A 366 84.46 34.61 25.70
C SER A 366 83.78 33.46 24.93
N HIS A 367 84.48 32.36 24.70
CA HIS A 367 83.89 31.18 24.06
C HIS A 367 82.83 30.52 24.94
N ILE A 368 83.06 30.43 26.26
CA ILE A 368 82.06 29.93 27.22
C ILE A 368 80.81 30.82 27.20
N ALA A 369 80.96 32.14 27.07
CA ALA A 369 79.85 33.08 26.94
C ALA A 369 78.97 32.78 25.72
N GLU A 370 79.61 32.55 24.56
CA GLU A 370 78.93 32.22 23.30
C GLU A 370 78.13 30.92 23.43
N VAL A 371 78.75 29.85 23.94
CA VAL A 371 78.09 28.54 24.14
C VAL A 371 76.90 28.63 25.11
N ILE A 372 77.01 29.41 26.19
CA ILE A 372 75.91 29.62 27.13
C ILE A 372 74.77 30.40 26.49
N ASN A 373 75.08 31.41 25.66
CA ASN A 373 74.07 32.18 24.94
C ASN A 373 73.31 31.30 23.93
N GLU A 374 74.01 30.52 23.12
CA GLU A 374 73.41 29.54 22.20
C GLU A 374 72.53 28.53 22.96
N SER A 375 72.99 28.05 24.11
CA SER A 375 72.21 27.16 24.97
C SER A 375 70.93 27.83 25.47
N GLY A 376 70.97 29.14 25.79
CA GLY A 376 69.81 29.93 26.18
C GLY A 376 68.77 30.04 25.06
N GLU A 377 69.20 30.30 23.83
CA GLU A 377 68.32 30.33 22.67
C GLU A 377 67.64 28.98 22.41
N LEU A 378 68.37 27.86 22.60
CA LEU A 378 67.79 26.52 22.50
C LEU A 378 66.69 26.29 23.54
N PHE A 379 66.87 26.68 24.80
CA PHE A 379 65.83 26.55 25.83
C PHE A 379 64.59 27.40 25.51
N LEU A 380 64.77 28.62 24.99
CA LEU A 380 63.66 29.47 24.54
C LEU A 380 62.90 28.81 23.37
N SER A 381 63.61 28.25 22.40
CA SER A 381 63.00 27.53 21.27
C SER A 381 62.20 26.32 21.74
N ILE A 382 62.76 25.51 22.66
CA ILE A 382 62.07 24.37 23.28
C ILE A 382 60.80 24.84 24.01
N SER A 383 60.85 25.95 24.73
CA SER A 383 59.67 26.51 25.43
C SER A 383 58.56 26.89 24.46
N SER A 384 58.90 27.49 23.32
CA SER A 384 57.93 27.82 22.26
C SER A 384 57.29 26.54 21.70
N GLN A 385 58.11 25.55 21.32
CA GLN A 385 57.61 24.29 20.75
C GLN A 385 56.69 23.52 21.70
N ILE A 386 56.96 23.56 23.01
CA ILE A 386 56.08 22.93 24.01
C ILE A 386 54.73 23.64 24.11
N THR A 387 54.72 24.96 23.92
CA THR A 387 53.47 25.74 23.89
C THR A 387 52.62 25.34 22.69
N ASP A 388 53.24 25.22 21.51
CA ASP A 388 52.55 24.76 20.29
C ASP A 388 52.00 23.32 20.45
N VAL A 389 52.79 22.43 21.08
CA VAL A 389 52.34 21.06 21.38
C VAL A 389 51.12 21.06 22.31
N ASN A 390 51.10 21.92 23.33
CA ASN A 390 49.95 22.02 24.23
C ASN A 390 48.68 22.50 23.50
N GLU A 391 48.79 23.51 22.64
CA GLU A 391 47.67 23.98 21.82
C GLU A 391 47.13 22.86 20.91
N GLN A 392 48.03 22.13 20.25
CA GLN A 392 47.65 20.99 19.41
C GLN A 392 46.90 19.90 20.20
N ILE A 393 47.30 19.65 21.45
CA ILE A 393 46.65 18.65 22.33
C ILE A 393 45.26 19.11 22.77
N GLU A 394 45.04 20.40 23.01
CA GLU A 394 43.71 20.95 23.27
C GLU A 394 42.78 20.72 22.06
N HIS A 395 43.28 20.97 20.84
CA HIS A 395 42.54 20.67 19.62
C HIS A 395 42.21 19.18 19.47
N VAL A 396 43.17 18.28 19.72
CA VAL A 396 42.93 16.83 19.68
C VAL A 396 41.87 16.41 20.72
N SER A 397 41.92 16.99 21.92
CA SER A 397 40.94 16.71 22.98
C SER A 397 39.53 17.16 22.60
N ALA A 398 39.40 18.34 22.00
CA ALA A 398 38.12 18.85 21.49
C ALA A 398 37.56 17.96 20.36
N ILE A 399 38.41 17.54 19.42
CA ILE A 399 38.02 16.61 18.34
C ILE A 399 37.56 15.27 18.93
N ALA A 400 38.27 14.72 19.92
CA ALA A 400 37.89 13.47 20.57
C ALA A 400 36.53 13.58 21.26
N GLN A 401 36.23 14.70 21.94
CA GLN A 401 34.91 14.96 22.52
C GLN A 401 33.81 15.03 21.46
N GLN A 402 34.05 15.75 20.36
CA GLN A 402 33.08 15.84 19.26
C GLN A 402 32.83 14.47 18.61
N MET A 403 33.88 13.68 18.40
CA MET A 403 33.77 12.31 17.90
C MET A 403 32.98 11.43 18.87
N SER A 404 33.18 11.57 20.18
CA SER A 404 32.43 10.82 21.19
C SER A 404 30.93 11.13 21.11
N ALA A 405 30.56 12.40 21.02
CA ALA A 405 29.16 12.81 20.86
C ALA A 405 28.56 12.29 19.55
N GLY A 406 29.31 12.39 18.44
CA GLY A 406 28.90 11.83 17.15
C GLY A 406 28.70 10.31 17.20
N SER A 407 29.60 9.59 17.89
CA SER A 407 29.50 8.15 18.07
C SER A 407 28.24 7.75 18.85
N GLN A 408 27.87 8.50 19.88
CA GLN A 408 26.65 8.26 20.65
C GLN A 408 25.39 8.50 19.81
N GLN A 409 25.38 9.54 18.97
CA GLN A 409 24.27 9.83 18.08
C GLN A 409 24.08 8.73 17.02
N VAL A 410 25.18 8.22 16.45
CA VAL A 410 25.12 7.10 15.50
C VAL A 410 24.60 5.84 16.19
N ASP A 411 25.06 5.54 17.41
CA ASP A 411 24.56 4.38 18.17
C ASP A 411 23.06 4.45 18.44
N ALA A 412 22.55 5.62 18.85
CA ALA A 412 21.11 5.85 19.02
C ALA A 412 20.32 5.63 17.71
N THR A 413 20.89 6.07 16.57
CA THR A 413 20.29 5.88 15.25
C THR A 413 20.26 4.39 14.86
N LEU A 414 21.31 3.63 15.16
CA LEU A 414 21.36 2.19 14.91
C LEU A 414 20.29 1.44 15.72
N VAL A 415 20.06 1.82 16.98
CA VAL A 415 18.99 1.26 17.80
C VAL A 415 17.62 1.53 17.17
N GLN A 416 17.36 2.75 16.70
CA GLN A 416 16.11 3.09 16.03
C GLN A 416 15.92 2.30 14.72
N LEU A 417 16.96 2.17 13.91
CA LEU A 417 16.91 1.39 12.67
C LEU A 417 16.64 -0.09 12.93
N LYS A 418 17.15 -0.64 14.03
CA LYS A 418 16.85 -2.02 14.44
C LYS A 418 15.37 -2.21 14.75
N THR A 419 14.75 -1.26 15.44
CA THR A 419 13.29 -1.27 15.71
C THR A 419 12.50 -1.22 14.40
N ILE A 420 12.86 -0.31 13.49
CA ILE A 420 12.21 -0.18 12.18
C ILE A 420 12.36 -1.47 11.36
N GLY A 421 13.54 -2.12 11.39
CA GLY A 421 13.75 -3.41 10.73
C GLY A 421 12.82 -4.50 11.26
N HIS A 422 12.63 -4.57 12.58
CA HIS A 422 11.70 -5.51 13.19
C HIS A 422 10.24 -5.24 12.82
N GLU A 423 9.81 -3.98 12.86
CA GLU A 423 8.46 -3.58 12.44
C GLU A 423 8.21 -3.86 10.96
N THR A 424 9.21 -3.63 10.11
CA THR A 424 9.15 -3.91 8.67
C THR A 424 8.96 -5.40 8.40
N ALA A 425 9.70 -6.26 9.10
CA ALA A 425 9.55 -7.71 8.98
C ALA A 425 8.16 -8.21 9.44
N ASP A 426 7.65 -7.67 10.56
CA ASP A 426 6.31 -8.00 11.06
C ASP A 426 5.22 -7.55 10.08
N HIS A 427 5.29 -6.31 9.60
CA HIS A 427 4.35 -5.79 8.62
C HIS A 427 4.37 -6.57 7.31
N ALA A 428 5.55 -6.92 6.80
CA ALA A 428 5.69 -7.70 5.58
C ALA A 428 5.10 -9.11 5.72
N THR A 429 5.32 -9.75 6.88
CA THR A 429 4.71 -11.06 7.20
C THR A 429 3.19 -10.96 7.26
N ARG A 430 2.65 -9.92 7.92
CA ARG A 430 1.19 -9.69 8.00
C ARG A 430 0.55 -9.42 6.64
N VAL A 431 1.23 -8.65 5.78
CA VAL A 431 0.78 -8.41 4.39
C VAL A 431 0.79 -9.71 3.60
N ALA A 432 1.79 -10.56 3.79
CA ALA A 432 1.84 -11.86 3.13
C ALA A 432 0.66 -12.76 3.54
N SER A 433 0.40 -12.89 4.85
CA SER A 433 -0.75 -13.68 5.34
C SER A 433 -2.10 -13.12 4.86
N ALA A 434 -2.29 -11.80 4.88
CA ALA A 434 -3.52 -11.19 4.36
C ALA A 434 -3.70 -11.43 2.85
N SER A 435 -2.60 -11.51 2.10
CA SER A 435 -2.63 -11.81 0.67
C SER A 435 -2.94 -13.29 0.39
N GLU A 436 -2.49 -14.21 1.26
CA GLU A 436 -2.91 -15.62 1.21
C GLU A 436 -4.41 -15.78 1.49
N GLU A 437 -4.96 -15.07 2.48
CA GLU A 437 -6.41 -15.05 2.73
C GLU A 437 -7.20 -14.46 1.55
N GLN A 438 -6.67 -13.40 0.92
CA GLN A 438 -7.26 -12.82 -0.29
C GLN A 438 -7.23 -13.79 -1.46
N LEU A 439 -6.16 -14.56 -1.64
CA LEU A 439 -6.06 -15.60 -2.67
C LEU A 439 -7.17 -16.65 -2.48
N ALA A 440 -7.33 -17.18 -1.26
CA ALA A 440 -8.40 -18.14 -0.95
C ALA A 440 -9.80 -17.56 -1.25
N SER A 441 -10.04 -16.29 -0.91
CA SER A 441 -11.30 -15.60 -1.22
C SER A 441 -11.54 -15.49 -2.73
N MET A 442 -10.48 -15.28 -3.53
CA MET A 442 -10.59 -15.22 -5.00
C MET A 442 -10.84 -16.60 -5.62
N GLU A 443 -10.31 -17.68 -5.04
CA GLU A 443 -10.67 -19.05 -5.43
C GLU A 443 -12.16 -19.34 -5.18
N GLU A 444 -12.71 -18.90 -4.04
CA GLU A 444 -14.14 -19.01 -3.74
C GLU A 444 -15.01 -18.21 -4.72
N ILE A 445 -14.63 -16.97 -5.04
CA ILE A 445 -15.34 -16.13 -6.03
C ILE A 445 -15.30 -16.79 -7.41
N THR A 446 -14.16 -17.35 -7.80
CA THR A 446 -14.00 -18.07 -9.07
C THR A 446 -14.94 -19.27 -9.14
N ALA A 447 -14.99 -20.09 -8.08
CA ALA A 447 -15.89 -21.24 -8.00
C ALA A 447 -17.37 -20.83 -8.04
N ALA A 448 -17.76 -19.79 -7.28
CA ALA A 448 -19.13 -19.29 -7.26
C ALA A 448 -19.56 -18.73 -8.63
N SER A 449 -18.67 -18.03 -9.31
CA SER A 449 -18.92 -17.46 -10.64
C SER A 449 -19.04 -18.54 -11.71
N ALA A 450 -18.19 -19.57 -11.65
CA ALA A 450 -18.33 -20.75 -12.51
C ALA A 450 -19.68 -21.47 -12.30
N SER A 451 -20.12 -21.59 -11.03
CA SER A 451 -21.43 -22.17 -10.72
C SER A 451 -22.59 -21.30 -11.26
N LEU A 452 -22.50 -19.98 -11.17
CA LEU A 452 -23.49 -19.07 -11.75
C LEU A 452 -23.55 -19.21 -13.28
N ALA A 453 -22.40 -19.28 -13.95
CA ALA A 453 -22.34 -19.49 -15.39
C ALA A 453 -22.96 -20.84 -15.82
N ASN A 454 -22.79 -21.89 -15.01
CA ASN A 454 -23.46 -23.17 -15.28
C ASN A 454 -24.98 -23.09 -15.08
N LEU A 455 -25.45 -22.44 -14.00
CA LEU A 455 -26.88 -22.24 -13.75
C LEU A 455 -27.55 -21.38 -14.84
N THR A 456 -26.87 -20.37 -15.37
CA THR A 456 -27.41 -19.57 -16.47
C THR A 456 -27.48 -20.37 -17.76
N GLN A 457 -26.50 -21.24 -18.04
CA GLN A 457 -26.54 -22.15 -19.18
C GLN A 457 -27.73 -23.13 -19.07
N GLU A 458 -27.94 -23.74 -17.91
CA GLU A 458 -29.10 -24.61 -17.66
C GLU A 458 -30.43 -23.85 -17.83
N LEU A 459 -30.52 -22.62 -17.32
CA LEU A 459 -31.71 -21.77 -17.47
C LEU A 459 -31.99 -21.45 -18.95
N LEU A 460 -30.95 -21.12 -19.73
CA LEU A 460 -31.08 -20.87 -21.17
C LEU A 460 -31.56 -22.12 -21.92
N GLU A 461 -31.08 -23.31 -21.55
CA GLU A 461 -31.55 -24.58 -22.12
C GLU A 461 -33.02 -24.89 -21.77
N LEU A 462 -33.46 -24.57 -20.54
CA LEU A 462 -34.87 -24.67 -20.16
C LEU A 462 -35.74 -23.71 -20.98
N ILE A 463 -35.27 -22.48 -21.20
CA ILE A 463 -35.97 -21.46 -21.98
C ILE A 463 -36.09 -21.87 -23.45
N GLN A 464 -35.06 -22.48 -24.04
CA GLN A 464 -35.08 -22.96 -25.43
C GLN A 464 -36.17 -24.00 -25.71
N ARG A 465 -36.75 -24.64 -24.68
CA ARG A 465 -37.90 -25.54 -24.85
C ARG A 465 -39.17 -24.81 -25.26
N PHE A 466 -39.27 -23.51 -24.95
CA PHE A 466 -40.37 -22.68 -25.38
C PHE A 466 -40.06 -22.07 -26.75
N LYS A 467 -40.93 -22.32 -27.74
CA LYS A 467 -40.91 -21.60 -29.01
C LYS A 467 -41.63 -20.27 -28.82
N THR A 468 -40.87 -19.19 -28.77
CA THR A 468 -41.39 -17.83 -28.59
C THR A 468 -41.61 -17.09 -29.90
#